data_AF-A0A9D6SGR0-F1
#
_entry.id   AF-A0A9D6SGR0-F1
#
_cell.length_a   1.000
_cell.length_b   1.000
_cell.length_c   1.000
_cell.angle_alpha   90.00
_cell.angle_beta   90.00
_cell.angle_gamma   90.00
#
_symmetry.space_group_name_H-M   'P 1'
#
loop_
_entity.id
_entity.type
_entity.pdbx_description
1 polymer ?
#
loop_
_entity_poly.entity_id
_entity_poly.type
_entity_poly.pdbx_seq_one_letter_code
_entity_poly.pdbx_strand_id
1 'polypeptide(L)'
;MRTLLSTPFRELRVEIPLRMDDGSLRVYVGYRVQHSGVRGPAKGGIRYYPSTDLNEVRALASAMTWKTALVNIPFGGAKGGIN
;
A
#
# COMPACT_ATOMS: atom_id res chain seq x y z
N MET A 1 4.23 14.32 17.20
CA MET A 1 3.29 13.25 16.80
C MET A 1 2.60 13.53 15.46
N ARG A 2 1.96 14.69 15.26
CA ARG A 2 1.22 15.00 14.01
C ARG A 2 2.07 14.85 12.73
N THR A 3 3.33 15.30 12.76
CA THR A 3 4.29 15.19 11.66
C THR A 3 4.64 13.73 11.29
N LEU A 4 4.57 12.79 12.24
CA LEU A 4 4.85 11.37 11.96
C LEU A 4 3.69 10.67 11.24
N LEU A 5 2.49 11.24 11.27
CA LEU A 5 1.29 10.68 10.63
C LEU A 5 0.91 11.43 9.35
N SER A 6 1.64 12.49 8.98
CA SER A 6 1.45 13.20 7.72
C SER A 6 2.17 12.53 6.55
N THR A 7 3.21 11.74 6.83
CA THR A 7 3.98 11.00 5.83
C THR A 7 4.01 9.51 6.21
N PRO A 8 3.99 8.61 5.22
CA PRO A 8 4.08 7.18 5.50
C PRO A 8 5.48 6.81 5.99
N PHE A 9 5.53 5.83 6.90
CA PHE A 9 6.77 5.27 7.44
C PHE A 9 7.70 4.66 6.37
N ARG A 10 7.13 4.01 5.35
CA ARG A 10 7.88 3.41 4.24
C ARG A 10 7.04 3.28 2.99
N GLU A 11 7.68 3.44 1.84
CA GLU A 11 7.08 3.20 0.53
C GLU A 11 8.01 2.32 -0.31
N LEU A 12 7.43 1.36 -1.02
CA LEU A 12 8.13 0.50 -1.95
C LEU A 12 7.41 0.56 -3.30
N ARG A 13 8.17 0.80 -4.37
CA ARG A 13 7.74 0.66 -5.76
C ARG A 13 8.56 -0.45 -6.38
N VAL A 14 7.89 -1.37 -7.06
CA VAL A 14 8.52 -2.51 -7.75
C VAL A 14 7.99 -2.62 -9.17
N GLU A 15 8.82 -3.13 -10.06
CA GLU A 15 8.37 -3.58 -11.38
C GLU A 15 8.03 -5.08 -11.31
N ILE A 16 6.93 -5.46 -11.95
CA ILE A 16 6.41 -6.82 -11.97
C ILE A 16 6.36 -7.25 -13.45
N PRO A 17 7.46 -7.79 -13.99
CA PRO A 17 7.49 -8.34 -15.34
C PRO A 17 6.73 -9.67 -15.38
N LEU A 18 5.76 -9.77 -16.27
CA LEU A 18 4.96 -10.98 -16.51
C LEU A 18 5.09 -11.40 -17.98
N ARG A 19 5.38 -12.69 -18.18
CA ARG A 19 5.23 -13.32 -19.50
C ARG A 19 3.77 -13.73 -19.65
N MET A 20 3.12 -13.18 -20.67
CA MET A 20 1.72 -13.46 -21.00
C MET A 20 1.60 -14.80 -21.72
N ASP A 21 0.37 -15.31 -21.83
CA ASP A 21 0.08 -16.59 -22.49
C ASP A 21 0.47 -16.59 -23.99
N ASP A 22 0.44 -15.44 -24.65
CA ASP A 22 0.89 -15.25 -26.05
C ASP A 22 2.42 -15.13 -26.20
N GLY A 23 3.16 -15.23 -25.09
CA GLY A 23 4.61 -15.08 -25.04
C GLY A 23 5.11 -13.64 -24.97
N SER A 24 4.24 -12.63 -25.05
CA SER A 24 4.61 -11.22 -24.88
C SER A 24 5.04 -10.91 -23.44
N LEU A 25 5.90 -9.91 -23.28
CA LEU A 25 6.31 -9.40 -21.96
C LEU A 25 5.47 -8.15 -21.62
N ARG A 26 4.80 -8.16 -20.48
CA ARG A 26 4.17 -6.97 -19.90
C ARG A 26 4.82 -6.63 -18.57
N VAL A 27 5.03 -5.35 -18.32
CA VAL A 27 5.58 -4.85 -17.05
C VAL A 27 4.53 -4.03 -16.35
N TYR A 28 4.16 -4.47 -15.16
CA TYR A 28 3.27 -3.73 -14.26
C TYR A 28 4.06 -3.07 -13.14
N VAL A 29 3.49 -2.04 -12.52
CA VAL A 29 4.08 -1.34 -11.39
C VAL A 29 3.31 -1.71 -10.14
N GLY A 30 4.03 -2.30 -9.19
CA GLY A 30 3.54 -2.60 -7.86
C GLY A 30 3.93 -1.52 -6.86
N TYR A 31 3.01 -1.21 -5.95
CA TYR A 31 3.23 -0.33 -4.82
C TYR A 31 2.95 -1.06 -3.51
N ARG A 32 3.76 -0.78 -2.49
CA ARG A 32 3.46 -1.11 -1.09
C ARG A 32 3.80 0.06 -0.18
N VAL A 33 2.77 0.70 0.36
CA VAL A 33 2.90 1.80 1.31
C VAL A 33 2.60 1.28 2.71
N GLN A 34 3.54 1.48 3.63
CA GLN A 34 3.38 1.25 5.06
C GLN A 34 3.26 2.63 5.71
N HIS A 35 2.03 3.02 6.06
CA HIS A 35 1.77 4.33 6.64
C HIS A 35 2.25 4.40 8.09
N SER A 36 1.92 3.40 8.91
CA SER A 36 2.35 3.35 10.31
C SER A 36 2.51 1.92 10.79
N GLY A 37 3.47 1.70 11.69
CA GLY A 37 3.68 0.44 12.43
C GLY A 37 3.58 0.61 13.96
N VAL A 38 3.12 1.77 14.45
CA VAL A 38 3.19 2.13 15.88
C VAL A 38 2.39 1.19 16.79
N ARG A 39 1.25 0.68 16.31
CA ARG A 39 0.37 -0.23 17.06
C ARG A 39 0.65 -1.72 16.81
N GLY A 40 1.65 -2.03 15.97
CA GLY A 40 1.92 -3.38 15.49
C GLY A 40 2.15 -3.44 13.97
N PRO A 41 2.17 -4.63 13.37
CA PRO A 41 2.47 -4.81 11.94
C PRO A 41 1.58 -3.96 11.03
N ALA A 42 2.14 -3.44 9.95
CA ALA A 42 1.40 -2.61 9.00
C ALA A 42 0.43 -3.46 8.17
N LYS A 43 -0.89 -3.24 8.33
CA LYS A 43 -1.94 -4.09 7.75
C LYS A 43 -2.74 -3.38 6.65
N GLY A 44 -2.92 -4.09 5.54
CA GLY A 44 -3.92 -3.77 4.51
C GLY A 44 -3.70 -4.54 3.21
N GLY A 45 -4.78 -4.68 2.44
CA GLY A 45 -4.82 -5.49 1.22
C GLY A 45 -4.05 -4.88 0.04
N ILE A 46 -4.13 -5.58 -1.10
CA ILE A 46 -3.56 -5.19 -2.39
C ILE A 46 -4.74 -4.96 -3.36
N ARG A 47 -4.69 -3.87 -4.13
CA ARG A 47 -5.67 -3.55 -5.17
C ARG A 47 -5.06 -3.80 -6.54
N TYR A 48 -5.78 -4.52 -7.40
CA TYR A 48 -5.50 -4.59 -8.84
C TYR A 48 -6.46 -3.65 -9.53
N TYR A 49 -5.95 -2.57 -10.14
CA TYR A 49 -6.78 -1.64 -10.89
C TYR A 49 -5.91 -0.87 -11.90
N PRO A 50 -6.29 -0.78 -13.18
CA PRO A 50 -5.42 -0.24 -14.24
C PRO A 50 -4.91 1.18 -14.02
N SER A 51 -5.65 1.99 -13.26
CA SER A 51 -5.28 3.38 -12.96
C SER A 51 -4.75 3.58 -11.55
N THR A 52 -4.32 2.51 -10.87
CA THR A 52 -3.74 2.63 -9.53
C THR A 52 -2.41 3.38 -9.58
N ASP A 53 -2.29 4.38 -8.72
CA ASP A 53 -1.08 5.18 -8.56
C ASP A 53 -0.61 5.23 -7.08
N LEU A 54 0.59 5.79 -6.87
CA LEU A 54 1.18 5.87 -5.54
C LEU A 54 0.36 6.73 -4.56
N ASN A 55 -0.30 7.80 -5.03
CA ASN A 55 -1.07 8.71 -4.18
C ASN A 55 -2.36 8.05 -3.68
N GLU A 56 -3.02 7.29 -4.55
CA GLU A 56 -4.16 6.46 -4.16
C GLU A 56 -3.75 5.46 -3.07
N VAL A 57 -2.64 4.74 -3.27
CA VAL A 57 -2.16 3.74 -2.31
C VAL A 57 -1.75 4.38 -0.98
N ARG A 58 -1.14 5.58 -1.00
CA ARG A 58 -0.86 6.38 0.21
C ARG A 58 -2.13 6.72 0.99
N ALA A 59 -3.13 7.27 0.31
CA ALA A 59 -4.40 7.66 0.94
C ALA A 59 -5.11 6.45 1.56
N LEU A 60 -5.11 5.31 0.89
CA LEU A 60 -5.71 4.08 1.41
C LEU A 60 -4.90 3.47 2.57
N ALA A 61 -3.56 3.58 2.56
CA ALA A 61 -2.72 3.11 3.66
C ALA A 61 -2.91 3.94 4.93
N SER A 62 -3.09 5.26 4.80
CA SER A 62 -3.40 6.13 5.95
C SER A 62 -4.80 5.82 6.49
N ALA A 63 -5.80 5.63 5.63
CA ALA A 63 -7.14 5.19 6.03
C ALA A 63 -7.11 3.86 6.80
N MET A 64 -6.26 2.91 6.39
CA MET A 64 -6.07 1.65 7.14
C MET A 64 -5.52 1.88 8.55
N THR A 65 -4.60 2.83 8.75
CA THR A 65 -4.07 3.16 10.08
C THR A 65 -5.19 3.64 11.01
N TRP A 66 -6.06 4.53 10.51
CA TRP A 66 -7.19 5.02 11.28
C TRP A 66 -8.24 3.94 11.52
N LYS A 67 -8.54 3.12 10.51
CA LYS A 67 -9.48 2.01 10.63
C LYS A 67 -9.07 1.04 11.72
N THR A 68 -7.82 0.58 11.73
CA THR A 68 -7.33 -0.37 12.75
C THR A 68 -7.24 0.26 14.14
N ALA A 69 -6.86 1.53 14.21
CA ALA A 69 -6.83 2.26 15.47
C ALA A 69 -8.23 2.44 16.08
N LEU A 70 -9.23 2.76 15.24
CA LEU A 70 -10.62 3.02 15.65
C LEU A 70 -11.29 1.77 16.24
N VAL A 71 -11.08 0.60 15.64
CA VAL A 71 -11.65 -0.68 16.12
C VAL A 71 -10.76 -1.40 17.13
N ASN A 72 -9.74 -0.72 17.64
CA ASN A 72 -8.83 -1.18 18.69
C ASN A 72 -8.14 -2.54 18.42
N ILE A 73 -7.64 -2.76 17.20
CA ILE A 73 -6.84 -3.95 16.88
C ILE A 73 -5.34 -3.60 16.81
N PRO A 74 -4.42 -4.54 17.14
CA PRO A 74 -2.98 -4.29 17.28
C PRO A 74 -2.27 -4.28 15.91
N PHE A 75 -2.73 -3.43 15.00
CA PHE A 75 -2.15 -3.26 13.68
C PHE A 75 -1.98 -1.78 13.35
N GLY A 76 -0.89 -1.47 12.66
CA GLY A 76 -0.75 -0.24 11.92
C GLY A 76 -1.50 -0.28 10.58
N GLY A 77 -1.19 0.65 9.67
CA GLY A 77 -1.85 0.72 8.36
C GLY A 77 -0.88 0.58 7.20
N ALA A 78 -1.31 -0.18 6.20
CA ALA A 78 -0.62 -0.31 4.93
C ALA A 78 -1.64 -0.45 3.78
N LYS A 79 -1.16 -0.30 2.56
CA LYS A 79 -1.90 -0.70 1.36
C LYS A 79 -0.92 -1.06 0.26
N GLY A 80 -1.33 -1.96 -0.63
CA GLY A 80 -0.64 -2.19 -1.89
C GLY A 80 -1.55 -1.93 -3.09
N GLY A 81 -0.93 -1.76 -4.24
CA GLY A 81 -1.59 -1.45 -5.50
C GLY A 81 -0.78 -1.97 -6.68
N ILE A 82 -1.44 -2.43 -7.73
CA ILE A 82 -0.83 -2.89 -8.98
C ILE A 82 -1.68 -2.30 -10.10
N ASN A 83 -1.03 -1.57 -11.02
CA ASN A 83 -1.65 -1.05 -12.24
C ASN A 83 -1.65 -2.07 -13.38
#